data_AF-A0A2R5L6P3-F1
#
_entry.id   AF-A0A2R5L6P3-F1
#
_cell.length_a   1.000
_cell.length_b   1.000
_cell.length_c   1.000
_cell.angle_alpha   90.00
_cell.angle_beta   90.00
_cell.angle_gamma   90.00
#
_symmetry.space_group_name_H-M   'P 1'
#
loop_
_entity.id
_entity.type
_entity.pdbx_description
1 polymer ?
#
loop_
_entity_poly.entity_id
_entity_poly.type
_entity_poly.pdbx_seq_one_letter_code
_entity_poly.pdbx_strand_id
1 'polypeptide(L)'
;GVRIYVDVILNHMTSNLKIQHGTAGSVFNYGERRYDGIPYNRFDFHNNASCHSKSGGIDDFNDASQVRNCELLGLLDLDQSREHVRERVLSFLNRLISYGVSGFRVDAARHMSPQDLSVIYGRLQNLSTEFFPPHSRPFIYQEVIDMGHGGPITKWDYNGIGRVTEFLYGAKLTEVLLRKNGQMLKYLDSFGESWGMLPSGDAVAFIDNHDNQRGHEADAQVLSFFSPRLYKMATAFMLAWPYGVARVMSSYFWHRNLVNGKDLNYWIGPPMDDEENIKSVITYPNNTCGNGWICEHRWRQIYNMVKFRNVSALEPVSHWWDNGYQAIAFGRRSRAYIVINNEDFVISRNFDTGMPNGTYCDVISGSKSGRTCTGRQVLVDSHGHADITVDNTWEDPMIAIHVEAKL
;
A
#
# COMPACT_ATOMS: atom_id res chain seq x y z
N GLY A 1 5.95 -5.07 19.81
CA GLY A 1 7.05 -4.48 19.02
C GLY A 1 6.54 -4.04 17.66
N VAL A 2 7.08 -2.96 17.10
CA VAL A 2 6.80 -2.52 15.71
C VAL A 2 7.81 -3.21 14.79
N ARG A 3 7.31 -3.75 13.67
CA ARG A 3 8.11 -4.53 12.71
C ARG A 3 8.66 -3.64 11.60
N ILE A 4 9.80 -4.02 11.03
CA ILE A 4 10.43 -3.31 9.90
C ILE A 4 10.38 -4.21 8.67
N TYR A 5 9.90 -3.68 7.56
CA TYR A 5 9.94 -4.33 6.25
C TYR A 5 10.79 -3.47 5.32
N VAL A 6 11.83 -4.05 4.74
CA VAL A 6 12.76 -3.29 3.89
C VAL A 6 12.32 -3.37 2.45
N ASP A 7 12.40 -2.24 1.76
CA ASP A 7 12.25 -2.19 0.31
C ASP A 7 13.54 -2.66 -0.36
N VAL A 8 13.47 -3.74 -1.13
CA VAL A 8 14.65 -4.35 -1.75
C VAL A 8 14.54 -4.32 -3.26
N ILE A 9 15.53 -3.65 -3.87
CA ILE A 9 15.68 -3.51 -5.31
C ILE A 9 16.61 -4.63 -5.79
N LEU A 10 16.01 -5.71 -6.29
CA LEU A 10 16.72 -6.95 -6.66
C LEU A 10 16.77 -7.17 -8.18
N ASN A 11 15.91 -6.47 -8.93
CA ASN A 11 15.78 -6.62 -10.37
C ASN A 11 16.98 -6.03 -11.11
N HIS A 12 17.35 -4.81 -10.76
CA HIS A 12 18.25 -4.00 -11.55
C HIS A 12 19.28 -3.25 -10.69
N MET A 13 20.27 -2.69 -11.36
CA MET A 13 21.19 -1.70 -10.80
C MET A 13 20.84 -0.30 -11.34
N THR A 14 21.83 0.55 -11.64
CA THR A 14 21.57 1.92 -12.08
C THR A 14 21.16 1.99 -13.56
N SER A 15 20.55 3.10 -13.97
CA SER A 15 20.49 3.50 -15.37
C SER A 15 21.78 4.21 -15.80
N ASN A 16 21.83 4.71 -17.04
CA ASN A 16 22.97 5.45 -17.56
C ASN A 16 23.10 6.83 -16.88
N LEU A 17 23.71 6.84 -15.71
CA LEU A 17 23.96 8.02 -14.91
C LEU A 17 25.32 8.64 -15.27
N LYS A 18 25.40 9.98 -15.22
CA LYS A 18 26.67 10.72 -15.34
C LYS A 18 27.56 10.55 -14.11
N ILE A 19 26.95 10.24 -12.96
CA ILE A 19 27.63 10.02 -11.68
C ILE A 19 28.12 8.57 -11.64
N GLN A 20 29.32 8.33 -11.12
CA GLN A 20 29.95 7.00 -11.02
C GLN A 20 30.19 6.54 -9.58
N HIS A 21 29.58 7.23 -8.61
CA HIS A 21 29.68 6.92 -7.18
C HIS A 21 28.28 6.85 -6.57
N GLY A 22 28.06 5.85 -5.72
CA GLY A 22 26.86 5.73 -4.90
C GLY A 22 26.91 6.64 -3.66
N THR A 23 25.77 6.79 -2.99
CA THR A 23 25.63 7.63 -1.78
C THR A 23 26.52 7.19 -0.61
N ALA A 24 26.96 5.92 -0.58
CA ALA A 24 27.92 5.39 0.38
C ALA A 24 29.37 5.35 -0.15
N GLY A 25 29.67 6.03 -1.26
CA GLY A 25 31.02 6.15 -1.83
C GLY A 25 31.45 4.99 -2.74
N SER A 26 30.63 3.94 -2.91
CA SER A 26 30.94 2.81 -3.80
C SER A 26 31.01 3.25 -5.26
N VAL A 27 32.03 2.78 -6.00
CA VAL A 27 32.23 3.11 -7.42
C VAL A 27 31.46 2.14 -8.32
N PHE A 28 30.94 2.65 -9.44
CA PHE A 28 30.37 1.84 -10.51
C PHE A 28 30.62 2.47 -11.89
N ASN A 29 30.55 1.65 -12.94
CA ASN A 29 30.59 2.08 -14.32
C ASN A 29 29.47 1.39 -15.10
N TYR A 30 28.48 2.19 -15.53
CA TYR A 30 27.33 1.70 -16.29
C TYR A 30 27.74 1.06 -17.63
N GLY A 31 28.59 1.72 -18.41
CA GLY A 31 28.99 1.24 -19.74
C GLY A 31 29.78 -0.07 -19.70
N GLU A 32 30.56 -0.28 -18.64
CA GLU A 32 31.27 -1.54 -18.39
C GLU A 32 30.41 -2.59 -17.68
N ARG A 33 29.21 -2.22 -17.20
CA ARG A 33 28.34 -3.04 -16.33
C ARG A 33 29.09 -3.51 -15.08
N ARG A 34 29.78 -2.59 -14.41
CA ARG A 34 30.69 -2.87 -13.30
C ARG A 34 30.24 -2.17 -12.02
N TYR A 35 30.08 -2.92 -10.93
CA TYR A 35 29.66 -2.39 -9.61
C TYR A 35 30.60 -2.93 -8.52
N ASP A 36 31.62 -2.15 -8.20
CA ASP A 36 32.78 -2.62 -7.42
C ASP A 36 32.45 -2.90 -5.94
N GLY A 37 31.36 -2.31 -5.42
CA GLY A 37 30.91 -2.51 -4.04
C GLY A 37 30.24 -3.86 -3.76
N ILE A 38 29.77 -4.58 -4.78
CA ILE A 38 29.12 -5.92 -4.68
C ILE A 38 29.96 -7.01 -5.35
N PRO A 39 31.14 -6.64 -5.85
CA PRO A 39 31.66 -6.86 -7.22
C PRO A 39 30.72 -7.56 -8.24
N TYR A 40 29.74 -6.83 -8.80
CA TYR A 40 29.11 -7.27 -10.05
C TYR A 40 29.91 -6.83 -11.28
N ASN A 41 29.93 -7.68 -12.31
CA ASN A 41 30.53 -7.41 -13.61
C ASN A 41 29.53 -7.71 -14.74
N ARG A 42 29.92 -7.47 -16.00
CA ARG A 42 29.04 -7.66 -17.17
C ARG A 42 28.38 -9.02 -17.31
N PHE A 43 28.92 -10.07 -16.72
CA PHE A 43 28.36 -11.41 -16.77
C PHE A 43 27.23 -11.60 -15.75
N ASP A 44 27.03 -10.67 -14.82
CA ASP A 44 25.96 -10.71 -13.82
C ASP A 44 24.66 -10.07 -14.31
N PHE A 45 24.66 -9.54 -15.54
CA PHE A 45 23.52 -8.88 -16.15
C PHE A 45 23.01 -9.68 -17.35
N HIS A 46 21.70 -9.58 -17.60
CA HIS A 46 21.12 -9.99 -18.86
C HIS A 46 21.79 -9.25 -20.02
N ASN A 47 21.89 -9.93 -21.16
CA ASN A 47 22.59 -9.44 -22.35
C ASN A 47 21.75 -9.72 -23.61
N ASN A 48 22.25 -9.35 -24.79
CA ASN A 48 21.50 -9.48 -26.05
C ASN A 48 21.12 -10.94 -26.42
N ALA A 49 21.66 -11.95 -25.74
CA ALA A 49 21.25 -13.34 -25.91
C ALA A 49 20.00 -13.69 -25.07
N SER A 50 19.77 -13.02 -23.94
CA SER A 50 18.59 -13.21 -23.07
C SER A 50 17.52 -12.13 -23.28
N CYS A 51 17.94 -10.92 -23.65
CA CYS A 51 17.10 -9.82 -24.11
C CYS A 51 17.09 -9.79 -25.64
N HIS A 52 15.97 -10.18 -26.23
CA HIS A 52 15.82 -10.25 -27.69
C HIS A 52 15.33 -8.94 -28.33
N SER A 53 15.15 -7.89 -27.54
CA SER A 53 14.73 -6.59 -28.05
C SER A 53 15.85 -5.91 -28.83
N LYS A 54 15.48 -4.97 -29.71
CA LYS A 54 16.48 -4.25 -30.52
C LYS A 54 17.17 -3.16 -29.72
N SER A 55 16.47 -2.56 -28.76
CA SER A 55 17.00 -1.48 -27.93
C SER A 55 17.87 -1.99 -26.77
N GLY A 56 17.73 -3.27 -26.39
CA GLY A 56 18.24 -3.81 -25.13
C GLY A 56 17.32 -3.54 -23.93
N GLY A 57 16.29 -2.70 -24.11
CA GLY A 57 15.24 -2.42 -23.14
C GLY A 57 13.94 -3.14 -23.45
N ILE A 58 12.92 -2.94 -22.62
CA ILE A 58 11.58 -3.49 -22.85
C ILE A 58 10.88 -2.68 -23.95
N ASP A 59 10.78 -3.26 -25.15
CA ASP A 59 10.11 -2.62 -26.30
C ASP A 59 8.63 -3.05 -26.41
N ASP A 60 8.29 -4.27 -25.97
CA ASP A 60 6.93 -4.82 -25.98
C ASP A 60 6.56 -5.46 -24.64
N PHE A 61 5.60 -4.86 -23.92
CA PHE A 61 5.09 -5.38 -22.66
C PHE A 61 4.18 -6.62 -22.81
N ASN A 62 3.85 -7.03 -24.04
CA ASN A 62 3.17 -8.29 -24.33
C ASN A 62 4.14 -9.46 -24.53
N ASP A 63 5.44 -9.21 -24.57
CA ASP A 63 6.48 -10.23 -24.57
C ASP A 63 7.00 -10.44 -23.14
N ALA A 64 6.54 -11.51 -22.48
CA ALA A 64 6.98 -11.86 -21.13
C ALA A 64 8.51 -12.05 -21.02
N SER A 65 9.17 -12.49 -22.10
CA SER A 65 10.62 -12.65 -22.10
C SER A 65 11.32 -11.30 -22.06
N GLN A 66 10.84 -10.31 -22.82
CA GLN A 66 11.38 -8.95 -22.74
C GLN A 66 11.13 -8.34 -21.37
N VAL A 67 9.91 -8.45 -20.84
CA VAL A 67 9.55 -7.85 -19.55
C VAL A 67 10.43 -8.36 -18.40
N ARG A 68 10.93 -9.60 -18.47
CA ARG A 68 11.77 -10.22 -17.43
C ARG A 68 13.28 -10.19 -17.65
N ASN A 69 13.73 -9.95 -18.89
CA ASN A 69 15.15 -10.10 -19.22
C ASN A 69 15.76 -8.86 -19.90
N CYS A 70 14.97 -7.82 -20.17
CA CYS A 70 15.43 -6.58 -20.81
C CYS A 70 15.37 -5.40 -19.83
N GLU A 71 16.15 -4.36 -20.11
CA GLU A 71 16.31 -3.20 -19.24
C GLU A 71 15.01 -2.39 -19.14
N LEU A 72 14.40 -2.36 -17.96
CA LEU A 72 13.28 -1.46 -17.64
C LEU A 72 13.80 -0.02 -17.61
N LEU A 73 13.34 0.84 -18.52
CA LEU A 73 13.75 2.25 -18.58
C LEU A 73 15.29 2.46 -18.61
N GLY A 74 16.02 1.50 -19.18
CA GLY A 74 17.49 1.53 -19.25
C GLY A 74 18.20 1.23 -17.92
N LEU A 75 17.50 0.66 -16.93
CA LEU A 75 18.10 0.15 -15.70
C LEU A 75 18.79 -1.18 -16.00
N LEU A 76 20.09 -1.32 -15.67
CA LEU A 76 20.83 -2.55 -15.96
C LEU A 76 20.22 -3.75 -15.23
N ASP A 77 19.73 -4.70 -16.01
CA ASP A 77 18.92 -5.83 -15.55
C ASP A 77 19.81 -7.00 -15.09
N LEU A 78 19.72 -7.38 -13.82
CA LEU A 78 20.52 -8.46 -13.23
C LEU A 78 19.99 -9.82 -13.70
N ASP A 79 20.89 -10.76 -13.95
CA ASP A 79 20.53 -12.14 -14.32
C ASP A 79 20.41 -12.98 -13.05
N GLN A 80 19.22 -12.99 -12.42
CA GLN A 80 18.97 -13.77 -11.20
C GLN A 80 18.97 -15.28 -11.45
N SER A 81 19.11 -15.77 -12.68
CA SER A 81 19.32 -17.19 -12.94
C SER A 81 20.73 -17.65 -12.56
N ARG A 82 21.68 -16.71 -12.48
CA ARG A 82 23.08 -16.98 -12.13
C ARG A 82 23.29 -17.12 -10.64
N GLU A 83 24.03 -18.17 -10.26
CA GLU A 83 24.33 -18.45 -8.85
C GLU A 83 25.08 -17.30 -8.18
N HIS A 84 26.05 -16.69 -8.85
CA HIS A 84 26.77 -15.53 -8.30
C HIS A 84 25.82 -14.39 -7.93
N VAL A 85 24.85 -14.05 -8.80
CA VAL A 85 23.84 -13.02 -8.51
C VAL A 85 22.97 -13.42 -7.33
N ARG A 86 22.47 -14.66 -7.30
CA ARG A 86 21.66 -15.17 -6.18
C ARG A 86 22.42 -15.13 -4.86
N GLU A 87 23.70 -15.52 -4.84
CA GLU A 87 24.52 -15.49 -3.63
C GLU A 87 24.70 -14.06 -3.08
N ARG A 88 24.93 -13.08 -3.96
CA ARG A 88 25.03 -11.67 -3.54
C ARG A 88 23.71 -11.13 -2.99
N VAL A 89 22.60 -11.43 -3.66
CA VAL A 89 21.25 -11.09 -3.19
C VAL A 89 20.97 -11.75 -1.83
N LEU A 90 21.22 -13.04 -1.69
CA LEU A 90 21.00 -13.78 -0.45
C LEU A 90 21.88 -13.24 0.69
N SER A 91 23.14 -12.90 0.42
CA SER A 91 24.03 -12.29 1.40
C SER A 91 23.47 -10.97 1.92
N PHE A 92 22.93 -10.13 1.02
CA PHE A 92 22.31 -8.87 1.39
C PHE A 92 21.04 -9.08 2.24
N LEU A 93 20.11 -9.91 1.77
CA LEU A 93 18.83 -10.15 2.44
C LEU A 93 19.02 -10.82 3.81
N ASN A 94 19.90 -11.84 3.91
CA ASN A 94 20.16 -12.51 5.18
C ASN A 94 20.90 -11.60 6.17
N ARG A 95 21.73 -10.67 5.69
CA ARG A 95 22.32 -9.63 6.54
C ARG A 95 21.24 -8.73 7.14
N LEU A 96 20.24 -8.32 6.35
CA LEU A 96 19.10 -7.54 6.86
C LEU A 96 18.27 -8.33 7.88
N ILE A 97 18.01 -9.61 7.62
CA ILE A 97 17.33 -10.51 8.58
C ILE A 97 18.12 -10.58 9.90
N SER A 98 19.45 -10.66 9.84
CA SER A 98 20.32 -10.68 11.03
C SER A 98 20.22 -9.42 11.88
N TYR A 99 19.82 -8.28 11.29
CA TYR A 99 19.57 -7.03 12.00
C TYR A 99 18.14 -6.93 12.58
N GLY A 100 17.29 -7.95 12.39
CA GLY A 100 15.93 -8.01 12.93
C GLY A 100 14.82 -7.54 11.99
N VAL A 101 15.13 -7.33 10.69
CA VAL A 101 14.12 -7.06 9.66
C VAL A 101 13.11 -8.21 9.60
N SER A 102 11.83 -7.87 9.47
CA SER A 102 10.70 -8.81 9.56
C SER A 102 10.26 -9.34 8.19
N GLY A 103 10.73 -8.72 7.11
CA GLY A 103 10.34 -9.07 5.76
C GLY A 103 10.71 -8.00 4.73
N PHE A 104 10.25 -8.18 3.50
CA PHE A 104 10.69 -7.42 2.34
C PHE A 104 9.53 -7.04 1.41
N ARG A 105 9.52 -5.78 0.94
CA ARG A 105 8.89 -5.43 -0.36
C ARG A 105 9.91 -5.78 -1.42
N VAL A 106 9.56 -6.61 -2.37
CA VAL A 106 10.42 -6.88 -3.53
C VAL A 106 9.97 -5.98 -4.68
N ASP A 107 10.77 -4.95 -4.93
CA ASP A 107 10.60 -3.98 -6.01
C ASP A 107 10.64 -4.65 -7.38
N ALA A 108 9.84 -4.12 -8.32
CA ALA A 108 9.86 -4.55 -9.72
C ALA A 108 9.76 -6.08 -9.90
N ALA A 109 9.07 -6.79 -9.00
CA ALA A 109 9.00 -8.25 -9.03
C ALA A 109 8.34 -8.78 -10.31
N ARG A 110 7.47 -7.98 -10.95
CA ARG A 110 6.93 -8.27 -12.29
C ARG A 110 8.03 -8.54 -13.34
N HIS A 111 9.18 -7.89 -13.18
CA HIS A 111 10.33 -7.94 -14.08
C HIS A 111 11.34 -9.03 -13.70
N MET A 112 11.06 -9.83 -12.67
CA MET A 112 11.88 -10.98 -12.31
C MET A 112 11.12 -12.27 -12.57
N SER A 113 11.83 -13.34 -12.91
CA SER A 113 11.26 -14.68 -13.03
C SER A 113 10.73 -15.18 -11.68
N PRO A 114 9.48 -15.65 -11.57
CA PRO A 114 8.96 -16.29 -10.35
C PRO A 114 9.81 -17.49 -9.90
N GLN A 115 10.41 -18.23 -10.86
CA GLN A 115 11.27 -19.36 -10.56
C GLN A 115 12.56 -18.92 -9.87
N ASP A 116 13.17 -17.83 -10.32
CA ASP A 116 14.39 -17.29 -9.71
C ASP A 116 14.10 -16.70 -8.33
N LEU A 117 12.98 -15.96 -8.20
CA LEU A 117 12.51 -15.46 -6.91
C LEU A 117 12.21 -16.59 -5.91
N SER A 118 11.59 -17.69 -6.37
CA SER A 118 11.33 -18.87 -5.55
C SER A 118 12.61 -19.47 -4.96
N VAL A 119 13.67 -19.59 -5.77
CA VAL A 119 14.98 -20.07 -5.31
C VAL A 119 15.57 -19.13 -4.25
N ILE A 120 15.51 -17.81 -4.48
CA ILE A 120 16.01 -16.81 -3.53
C ILE A 120 15.20 -16.89 -2.21
N TYR A 121 13.88 -16.84 -2.27
CA TYR A 121 13.02 -16.86 -1.08
C TYR A 121 13.14 -18.17 -0.29
N GLY A 122 13.28 -19.31 -0.98
CA GLY A 122 13.50 -20.62 -0.37
C GLY A 122 14.81 -20.72 0.41
N ARG A 123 15.83 -19.93 0.04
CA ARG A 123 17.16 -19.92 0.66
C ARG A 123 17.37 -18.84 1.72
N LEU A 124 16.36 -17.98 1.97
CA LEU A 124 16.43 -17.01 3.06
C LEU A 124 16.53 -17.72 4.41
N GLN A 125 17.18 -17.08 5.37
CA GLN A 125 17.20 -17.51 6.76
C GLN A 125 15.84 -17.28 7.43
N ASN A 126 15.61 -17.98 8.54
CA ASN A 126 14.48 -17.65 9.42
C ASN A 126 14.78 -16.35 10.18
N LEU A 127 13.72 -15.67 10.62
CA LEU A 127 13.82 -14.46 11.44
C LEU A 127 14.46 -14.75 12.79
N SER A 128 15.09 -13.72 13.38
CA SER A 128 15.76 -13.81 14.68
C SER A 128 14.82 -14.30 15.79
N THR A 129 15.24 -15.33 16.53
CA THR A 129 14.48 -15.87 17.67
C THR A 129 14.46 -14.93 18.88
N GLU A 130 15.22 -13.84 18.85
CA GLU A 130 15.14 -12.77 19.85
C GLU A 130 13.77 -12.06 19.82
N PHE A 131 13.18 -11.91 18.63
CA PHE A 131 11.96 -11.11 18.43
C PHE A 131 10.78 -11.89 17.82
N PHE A 132 11.03 -13.12 17.38
CA PHE A 132 10.09 -13.97 16.64
C PHE A 132 10.10 -15.41 17.16
N PRO A 133 8.98 -16.14 17.04
CA PRO A 133 8.97 -17.58 17.31
C PRO A 133 9.97 -18.35 16.44
N PRO A 134 10.50 -19.50 16.91
CA PRO A 134 11.32 -20.38 16.09
C PRO A 134 10.68 -20.69 14.73
N HIS A 135 11.51 -20.80 13.71
CA HIS A 135 11.11 -21.11 12.32
C HIS A 135 10.24 -20.04 11.62
N SER A 136 10.09 -18.84 12.19
CA SER A 136 9.42 -17.73 11.51
C SER A 136 10.15 -17.36 10.22
N ARG A 137 9.44 -17.33 9.09
CA ARG A 137 9.96 -16.87 7.79
C ARG A 137 9.76 -15.36 7.64
N PRO A 138 10.64 -14.67 6.88
CA PRO A 138 10.42 -13.27 6.52
C PRO A 138 9.12 -13.12 5.73
N PHE A 139 8.37 -12.07 6.03
CA PHE A 139 7.17 -11.71 5.25
C PHE A 139 7.58 -11.13 3.90
N ILE A 140 7.19 -11.78 2.81
CA ILE A 140 7.49 -11.34 1.45
C ILE A 140 6.22 -10.77 0.82
N TYR A 141 6.32 -9.58 0.25
CA TYR A 141 5.33 -9.08 -0.68
C TYR A 141 5.98 -8.45 -1.90
N GLN A 142 5.42 -8.75 -3.06
CA GLN A 142 6.03 -8.55 -4.36
C GLN A 142 5.31 -7.42 -5.07
N GLU A 143 6.05 -6.47 -5.61
CA GLU A 143 5.46 -5.50 -6.51
C GLU A 143 5.23 -6.12 -7.88
N VAL A 144 3.98 -6.44 -8.16
CA VAL A 144 3.53 -6.86 -9.48
C VAL A 144 2.38 -5.95 -9.88
N ILE A 145 2.67 -4.98 -10.76
CA ILE A 145 1.66 -4.09 -11.31
C ILE A 145 0.83 -4.88 -12.32
N ASP A 146 -0.37 -5.31 -11.89
CA ASP A 146 -1.37 -5.99 -12.71
C ASP A 146 -2.74 -5.33 -12.48
N MET A 147 -3.21 -4.62 -13.50
CA MET A 147 -4.48 -3.87 -13.49
C MET A 147 -5.65 -4.68 -14.07
N GLY A 148 -5.50 -5.99 -14.28
CA GLY A 148 -6.57 -6.87 -14.75
C GLY A 148 -6.99 -6.64 -16.21
N HIS A 149 -6.18 -5.94 -17.01
CA HIS A 149 -6.43 -5.71 -18.45
C HIS A 149 -6.00 -6.88 -19.35
N GLY A 150 -5.52 -7.98 -18.74
CA GLY A 150 -4.84 -9.04 -19.45
C GLY A 150 -3.37 -8.68 -19.72
N GLY A 151 -2.58 -9.70 -20.07
CA GLY A 151 -1.14 -9.56 -20.29
C GLY A 151 -0.43 -10.90 -20.11
N PRO A 152 0.83 -11.00 -20.57
CA PRO A 152 1.56 -12.26 -20.54
C PRO A 152 2.15 -12.58 -19.15
N ILE A 153 2.14 -11.61 -18.23
CA ILE A 153 2.60 -11.74 -16.84
C ILE A 153 1.50 -11.19 -15.94
N THR A 154 1.10 -11.98 -14.95
CA THR A 154 0.00 -11.64 -14.05
C THR A 154 0.41 -11.78 -12.59
N LYS A 155 -0.34 -11.15 -11.69
CA LYS A 155 -0.13 -11.30 -10.22
C LYS A 155 -0.26 -12.75 -9.74
N TRP A 156 -0.98 -13.60 -10.47
CA TRP A 156 -1.17 -15.03 -10.19
C TRP A 156 0.09 -15.86 -10.42
N ASP A 157 1.06 -15.36 -11.17
CA ASP A 157 2.35 -16.05 -11.36
C ASP A 157 3.21 -16.01 -10.08
N TYR A 158 2.89 -15.09 -9.15
CA TYR A 158 3.72 -14.75 -7.99
C TYR A 158 3.06 -15.04 -6.64
N ASN A 159 1.74 -15.21 -6.58
CA ASN A 159 1.02 -15.38 -5.30
C ASN A 159 1.33 -16.70 -4.58
N GLY A 160 1.89 -17.70 -5.29
CA GLY A 160 2.36 -18.95 -4.69
C GLY A 160 3.69 -18.85 -3.92
N ILE A 161 4.46 -17.76 -4.07
CA ILE A 161 5.81 -17.61 -3.48
C ILE A 161 5.92 -16.44 -2.50
N GLY A 162 4.84 -15.68 -2.32
CA GLY A 162 4.76 -14.54 -1.42
C GLY A 162 3.47 -13.77 -1.67
N ARG A 163 3.18 -12.78 -0.84
CA ARG A 163 2.06 -11.88 -1.14
C ARG A 163 2.38 -11.00 -2.34
N VAL A 164 1.37 -10.37 -2.91
CA VAL A 164 1.50 -9.48 -4.06
C VAL A 164 0.74 -8.18 -3.79
N THR A 165 1.29 -7.06 -4.24
CA THR A 165 0.62 -5.76 -4.24
C THR A 165 -0.64 -5.79 -5.11
N GLU A 166 -1.81 -5.59 -4.52
CA GLU A 166 -3.08 -5.59 -5.25
C GLU A 166 -3.42 -4.19 -5.76
N PHE A 167 -2.86 -3.80 -6.90
CA PHE A 167 -3.06 -2.48 -7.50
C PHE A 167 -4.51 -2.19 -7.91
N LEU A 168 -5.31 -3.23 -8.21
CA LEU A 168 -6.74 -3.05 -8.47
C LEU A 168 -7.50 -2.48 -7.27
N TYR A 169 -7.02 -2.74 -6.05
CA TYR A 169 -7.70 -2.32 -4.83
C TYR A 169 -7.87 -0.80 -4.77
N GLY A 170 -6.76 -0.06 -4.82
CA GLY A 170 -6.76 1.40 -4.76
C GLY A 170 -7.43 2.03 -5.99
N ALA A 171 -7.20 1.46 -7.17
CA ALA A 171 -7.79 1.94 -8.43
C ALA A 171 -9.32 1.83 -8.44
N LYS A 172 -9.87 0.65 -8.09
CA LYS A 172 -11.32 0.42 -8.07
C LYS A 172 -12.02 1.21 -6.98
N LEU A 173 -11.43 1.29 -5.80
CA LEU A 173 -12.02 2.10 -4.73
C LEU A 173 -11.98 3.60 -5.06
N THR A 174 -10.94 4.07 -5.74
CA THR A 174 -10.88 5.45 -6.25
C THR A 174 -11.97 5.70 -7.29
N GLU A 175 -12.16 4.78 -8.24
CA GLU A 175 -13.23 4.86 -9.25
C GLU A 175 -14.61 5.01 -8.60
N VAL A 176 -14.89 4.19 -7.59
CA VAL A 176 -16.13 4.23 -6.78
C VAL A 176 -16.30 5.57 -6.07
N LEU A 177 -15.27 6.05 -5.36
CA LEU A 177 -15.36 7.27 -4.56
C LEU A 177 -15.43 8.55 -5.40
N LEU A 178 -14.81 8.54 -6.58
CA LEU A 178 -14.93 9.61 -7.57
C LEU A 178 -16.23 9.49 -8.39
N ARG A 179 -17.07 8.48 -8.13
CA ARG A 179 -18.33 8.20 -8.84
C ARG A 179 -18.14 8.09 -10.36
N LYS A 180 -17.01 7.53 -10.80
CA LYS A 180 -16.65 7.40 -12.22
C LYS A 180 -17.25 6.14 -12.83
N ASN A 181 -17.50 6.16 -14.14
CA ASN A 181 -17.96 5.00 -14.93
C ASN A 181 -19.18 4.27 -14.34
N GLY A 182 -20.09 5.02 -13.69
CA GLY A 182 -21.28 4.46 -13.05
C GLY A 182 -21.01 3.68 -11.74
N GLN A 183 -19.78 3.74 -11.19
CA GLN A 183 -19.43 3.12 -9.93
C GLN A 183 -20.08 3.83 -8.73
N MET A 184 -20.50 3.03 -7.76
CA MET A 184 -21.25 3.47 -6.57
C MET A 184 -20.82 2.70 -5.34
N LEU A 185 -20.88 3.32 -4.16
CA LEU A 185 -20.51 2.65 -2.90
C LEU A 185 -21.30 1.36 -2.67
N LYS A 186 -22.56 1.27 -3.11
CA LYS A 186 -23.39 0.05 -2.95
C LYS A 186 -22.74 -1.22 -3.50
N TYR A 187 -21.91 -1.11 -4.54
CA TYR A 187 -21.28 -2.27 -5.16
C TYR A 187 -20.16 -2.85 -4.29
N LEU A 188 -19.73 -2.12 -3.25
CA LEU A 188 -18.67 -2.58 -2.35
C LEU A 188 -19.11 -3.71 -1.41
N ASP A 189 -20.38 -4.15 -1.46
CA ASP A 189 -20.92 -5.29 -0.69
C ASP A 189 -20.14 -6.59 -0.90
N SER A 190 -19.49 -6.70 -2.06
CA SER A 190 -18.71 -7.84 -2.52
C SER A 190 -17.25 -7.48 -2.80
N PHE A 191 -16.77 -6.31 -2.34
CA PHE A 191 -15.43 -5.81 -2.68
C PHE A 191 -14.31 -6.80 -2.32
N GLY A 192 -13.43 -7.11 -3.27
CA GLY A 192 -12.34 -8.08 -3.08
C GLY A 192 -12.24 -9.07 -4.23
N GLU A 193 -12.23 -10.37 -3.94
CA GLU A 193 -11.97 -11.43 -4.92
C GLU A 193 -12.95 -11.41 -6.12
N SER A 194 -14.23 -11.15 -5.91
CA SER A 194 -15.22 -11.05 -7.01
C SER A 194 -14.99 -9.86 -7.94
N TRP A 195 -14.14 -8.92 -7.54
CA TRP A 195 -13.70 -7.78 -8.35
C TRP A 195 -12.44 -8.09 -9.16
N GLY A 196 -12.06 -9.36 -9.29
CA GLY A 196 -10.85 -9.80 -10.00
C GLY A 196 -9.56 -9.62 -9.20
N MET A 197 -9.68 -9.44 -7.88
CA MET A 197 -8.54 -9.33 -6.97
C MET A 197 -8.06 -10.73 -6.53
N LEU A 198 -6.81 -10.80 -6.07
CA LEU A 198 -6.23 -12.01 -5.49
C LEU A 198 -7.02 -12.50 -4.26
N PRO A 199 -6.82 -13.76 -3.84
CA PRO A 199 -7.27 -14.21 -2.54
C PRO A 199 -6.80 -13.26 -1.45
N SER A 200 -7.67 -12.96 -0.47
CA SER A 200 -7.33 -12.03 0.62
C SER A 200 -6.04 -12.43 1.37
N GLY A 201 -5.78 -13.74 1.46
CA GLY A 201 -4.55 -14.32 2.04
C GLY A 201 -3.26 -14.01 1.28
N ASP A 202 -3.37 -13.56 0.03
CA ASP A 202 -2.24 -13.36 -0.88
C ASP A 202 -2.01 -11.87 -1.18
N ALA A 203 -2.94 -10.99 -0.80
CA ALA A 203 -2.91 -9.58 -1.17
C ALA A 203 -2.27 -8.68 -0.11
N VAL A 204 -1.54 -7.67 -0.58
CA VAL A 204 -1.26 -6.42 0.13
C VAL A 204 -2.07 -5.30 -0.52
N ALA A 205 -3.04 -4.77 0.21
CA ALA A 205 -3.97 -3.74 -0.25
C ALA A 205 -3.51 -2.35 0.21
N PHE A 206 -3.69 -1.35 -0.65
CA PHE A 206 -3.38 0.05 -0.37
C PHE A 206 -4.25 0.95 -1.25
N ILE A 207 -4.45 2.20 -0.82
CA ILE A 207 -5.15 3.22 -1.61
C ILE A 207 -4.20 3.80 -2.66
N ASP A 208 -3.03 4.21 -2.19
CA ASP A 208 -1.92 4.71 -2.98
C ASP A 208 -0.58 4.10 -2.51
N ASN A 209 0.44 4.21 -3.35
CA ASN A 209 1.83 3.95 -3.02
C ASN A 209 2.67 5.18 -3.40
N HIS A 210 3.99 5.07 -3.26
CA HIS A 210 4.89 6.17 -3.59
C HIS A 210 4.89 6.51 -5.09
N ASP A 211 4.67 5.56 -5.99
CA ASP A 211 4.63 5.84 -7.43
C ASP A 211 3.30 6.46 -7.87
N ASN A 212 2.20 5.76 -7.66
CA ASN A 212 0.91 6.12 -8.23
C ASN A 212 0.31 7.40 -7.61
N GLN A 213 0.70 7.78 -6.38
CA GLN A 213 0.29 9.07 -5.80
C GLN A 213 0.85 10.29 -6.57
N ARG A 214 1.89 10.07 -7.39
CA ARG A 214 2.51 11.04 -8.30
C ARG A 214 2.01 10.88 -9.74
N GLY A 215 1.15 9.90 -10.02
CA GLY A 215 0.71 9.55 -11.37
C GLY A 215 1.72 8.72 -12.16
N HIS A 216 2.64 8.02 -11.48
CA HIS A 216 3.54 7.07 -12.12
C HIS A 216 2.84 5.72 -12.36
N GLU A 217 3.16 5.12 -13.51
CA GLU A 217 3.04 3.69 -13.84
C GLU A 217 1.67 2.99 -13.74
N ALA A 218 0.58 3.73 -13.65
CA ALA A 218 -0.74 3.17 -13.90
C ALA A 218 -1.65 4.21 -14.57
N ASP A 219 -2.34 3.81 -15.64
CA ASP A 219 -3.44 4.59 -16.25
C ASP A 219 -4.60 4.87 -15.27
N ALA A 220 -4.56 4.25 -14.08
CA ALA A 220 -5.53 4.46 -13.02
C ALA A 220 -5.13 5.64 -12.13
N GLN A 221 -6.00 6.67 -12.14
CA GLN A 221 -6.00 7.70 -11.11
C GLN A 221 -6.28 7.07 -9.74
N VAL A 222 -5.45 7.38 -8.75
CA VAL A 222 -5.66 7.01 -7.34
C VAL A 222 -5.92 8.24 -6.47
N LEU A 223 -6.63 8.05 -5.37
CA LEU A 223 -6.75 9.05 -4.30
C LEU A 223 -5.45 9.11 -3.49
N SER A 224 -5.02 10.30 -3.12
CA SER A 224 -3.88 10.52 -2.22
C SER A 224 -4.17 11.67 -1.25
N PHE A 225 -3.19 12.02 -0.41
CA PHE A 225 -3.34 13.13 0.55
C PHE A 225 -3.69 14.49 -0.09
N PHE A 226 -3.46 14.67 -1.41
CA PHE A 226 -3.91 15.86 -2.14
C PHE A 226 -5.45 15.96 -2.29
N SER A 227 -6.18 14.89 -2.01
CA SER A 227 -7.65 14.85 -1.95
C SER A 227 -8.09 14.34 -0.58
N PRO A 228 -7.77 15.08 0.50
CA PRO A 228 -7.74 14.54 1.86
C PRO A 228 -9.10 14.01 2.33
N ARG A 229 -10.20 14.65 1.90
CA ARG A 229 -11.56 14.23 2.26
C ARG A 229 -11.91 12.83 1.74
N LEU A 230 -11.74 12.60 0.44
CA LEU A 230 -12.00 11.30 -0.17
C LEU A 230 -10.94 10.27 0.20
N TYR A 231 -9.68 10.70 0.38
CA TYR A 231 -8.60 9.81 0.81
C TYR A 231 -8.81 9.25 2.22
N LYS A 232 -9.28 10.08 3.17
CA LYS A 232 -9.72 9.63 4.49
C LYS A 232 -10.85 8.61 4.39
N MET A 233 -11.81 8.83 3.48
CA MET A 233 -12.91 7.89 3.24
C MET A 233 -12.45 6.55 2.66
N ALA A 234 -11.59 6.57 1.64
CA ALA A 234 -11.00 5.38 1.05
C ALA A 234 -10.21 4.57 2.09
N THR A 235 -9.38 5.25 2.88
CA THR A 235 -8.56 4.63 3.92
C THR A 235 -9.42 4.05 5.05
N ALA A 236 -10.48 4.75 5.46
CA ALA A 236 -11.43 4.26 6.46
C ALA A 236 -12.14 2.99 5.97
N PHE A 237 -12.62 2.97 4.73
CA PHE A 237 -13.20 1.76 4.13
C PHE A 237 -12.18 0.61 4.11
N MET A 238 -10.95 0.84 3.62
CA MET A 238 -9.90 -0.18 3.58
C MET A 238 -9.59 -0.77 4.95
N LEU A 239 -9.52 0.07 5.98
CA LEU A 239 -9.21 -0.39 7.33
C LEU A 239 -10.41 -1.10 7.98
N ALA A 240 -11.65 -0.75 7.62
CA ALA A 240 -12.85 -1.42 8.08
C ALA A 240 -13.12 -2.76 7.37
N TRP A 241 -12.76 -2.88 6.09
CA TRP A 241 -13.01 -4.05 5.25
C TRP A 241 -11.99 -5.18 5.47
N PRO A 242 -12.37 -6.46 5.57
CA PRO A 242 -11.47 -7.56 6.00
C PRO A 242 -10.48 -8.05 4.93
N TYR A 243 -10.47 -7.45 3.73
CA TYR A 243 -9.61 -7.90 2.63
C TYR A 243 -8.14 -7.51 2.84
N GLY A 244 -7.23 -8.45 2.56
CA GLY A 244 -5.80 -8.23 2.41
C GLY A 244 -5.05 -7.77 3.67
N VAL A 245 -3.73 -7.64 3.54
CA VAL A 245 -2.91 -6.86 4.47
C VAL A 245 -2.99 -5.41 4.06
N ALA A 246 -3.63 -4.57 4.87
CA ALA A 246 -3.76 -3.14 4.60
C ALA A 246 -2.44 -2.40 4.88
N ARG A 247 -1.93 -1.68 3.89
CA ARG A 247 -0.77 -0.79 4.00
C ARG A 247 -1.25 0.66 3.90
N VAL A 248 -0.96 1.46 4.92
CA VAL A 248 -1.25 2.89 4.97
C VAL A 248 -0.02 3.66 4.47
N MET A 249 -0.22 4.55 3.50
CA MET A 249 0.85 5.44 3.01
C MET A 249 1.13 6.55 4.03
N SER A 250 2.39 7.00 4.08
CA SER A 250 2.79 8.21 4.79
C SER A 250 3.79 8.97 3.93
N SER A 251 3.43 10.21 3.59
CA SER A 251 4.05 10.96 2.51
C SER A 251 4.78 12.20 3.01
N TYR A 252 5.45 12.87 2.08
CA TYR A 252 5.88 14.25 2.20
C TYR A 252 5.18 15.11 1.16
N PHE A 253 5.11 16.41 1.42
CA PHE A 253 4.55 17.40 0.52
C PHE A 253 5.56 17.78 -0.57
N TRP A 254 5.09 17.91 -1.80
CA TRP A 254 5.79 18.61 -2.88
C TRP A 254 4.80 19.51 -3.63
N HIS A 255 5.33 20.57 -4.24
CA HIS A 255 4.51 21.49 -5.03
C HIS A 255 4.24 20.87 -6.40
N ARG A 256 3.08 20.24 -6.56
CA ARG A 256 2.63 19.68 -7.85
C ARG A 256 2.50 20.77 -8.91
N ASN A 257 2.91 20.46 -10.13
CA ASN A 257 2.70 21.29 -11.31
C ASN A 257 1.91 20.50 -12.35
N LEU A 258 0.58 20.55 -12.27
CA LEU A 258 -0.30 19.76 -13.15
C LEU A 258 -0.45 20.44 -14.52
N VAL A 259 0.10 19.83 -15.55
CA VAL A 259 -0.09 20.21 -16.95
C VAL A 259 -0.72 19.04 -17.70
N ASN A 260 -1.91 19.24 -18.26
CA ASN A 260 -2.69 18.20 -18.95
C ASN A 260 -2.87 16.92 -18.12
N GLY A 261 -3.12 17.08 -16.81
CA GLY A 261 -3.32 15.96 -15.89
C GLY A 261 -2.04 15.25 -15.43
N LYS A 262 -0.86 15.68 -15.89
CA LYS A 262 0.44 15.13 -15.47
C LYS A 262 1.16 16.11 -14.57
N ASP A 263 1.73 15.63 -13.46
CA ASP A 263 2.54 16.44 -12.58
C ASP A 263 3.96 16.58 -13.14
N LEU A 264 4.38 17.76 -13.60
CA LEU A 264 5.74 17.99 -14.09
C LEU A 264 6.79 18.00 -12.96
N ASN A 265 6.36 18.03 -11.71
CA ASN A 265 7.20 18.04 -10.51
C ASN A 265 7.17 16.69 -9.77
N TYR A 266 6.77 15.60 -10.44
CA TYR A 266 6.67 14.26 -9.85
C TYR A 266 7.99 13.77 -9.22
N TRP A 267 9.13 14.25 -9.73
CA TRP A 267 10.48 13.79 -9.41
C TRP A 267 11.04 14.38 -8.11
N ILE A 268 10.34 15.35 -7.51
CA ILE A 268 10.83 16.04 -6.31
C ILE A 268 11.00 15.04 -5.16
N GLY A 269 12.23 14.97 -4.65
CA GLY A 269 12.62 14.13 -3.51
C GLY A 269 12.02 14.59 -2.18
N PRO A 270 12.37 13.91 -1.06
CA PRO A 270 11.87 14.28 0.26
C PRO A 270 12.30 15.69 0.67
N PRO A 271 11.71 16.27 1.73
CA PRO A 271 12.14 17.55 2.27
C PRO A 271 13.61 17.49 2.67
N MET A 272 14.44 18.35 2.08
CA MET A 272 15.88 18.42 2.32
C MET A 272 16.31 19.83 2.77
N ASP A 273 17.44 19.93 3.47
CA ASP A 273 18.15 21.20 3.72
C ASP A 273 19.04 21.61 2.53
N ASP A 274 19.74 22.73 2.68
CA ASP A 274 20.56 23.31 1.60
C ASP A 274 21.79 22.45 1.27
N GLU A 275 22.16 21.54 2.17
CA GLU A 275 23.21 20.53 2.00
C GLU A 275 22.68 19.16 1.53
N GLU A 276 21.42 19.10 1.06
CA GLU A 276 20.75 17.88 0.56
C GLU A 276 20.54 16.78 1.63
N ASN A 277 20.64 17.09 2.92
CA ASN A 277 20.28 16.15 3.98
C ASN A 277 18.76 16.11 4.14
N ILE A 278 18.20 14.90 4.31
CA ILE A 278 16.78 14.71 4.56
C ILE A 278 16.41 15.32 5.91
N LYS A 279 15.46 16.26 5.90
CA LYS A 279 14.98 16.94 7.10
C LYS A 279 14.29 15.96 8.04
N SER A 280 14.63 16.07 9.33
CA SER A 280 13.96 15.30 10.40
C SER A 280 12.46 15.59 10.46
N VAL A 281 11.68 14.58 10.84
CA VAL A 281 10.25 14.73 11.12
C VAL A 281 10.07 15.46 12.45
N ILE A 282 9.41 16.62 12.43
CA ILE A 282 8.99 17.33 13.65
C ILE A 282 7.56 16.92 13.98
N THR A 283 7.27 16.59 15.23
CA THR A 283 5.90 16.31 15.70
C THR A 283 5.38 17.47 16.54
N TYR A 284 4.21 17.98 16.21
CA TYR A 284 3.54 19.05 16.97
C TYR A 284 2.60 18.50 18.06
N PRO A 285 2.20 19.32 19.06
CA PRO A 285 1.32 18.88 20.15
C PRO A 285 -0.05 18.35 19.71
N ASN A 286 -0.54 18.76 18.54
CA ASN A 286 -1.78 18.27 17.92
C ASN A 286 -1.57 16.96 17.14
N ASN A 287 -0.42 16.30 17.29
CA ASN A 287 0.01 15.10 16.58
C ASN A 287 0.24 15.23 15.06
N THR A 288 0.20 16.44 14.48
CA THR A 288 0.59 16.62 13.08
C THR A 288 2.12 16.70 12.94
N CYS A 289 2.61 16.63 11.70
CA CYS A 289 4.03 16.72 11.39
C CYS A 289 4.41 18.07 10.75
N GLY A 290 5.67 18.48 10.96
CA GLY A 290 6.30 19.63 10.34
C GLY A 290 7.34 19.24 9.28
N ASN A 291 8.14 20.21 8.83
CA ASN A 291 9.22 20.01 7.83
C ASN A 291 8.76 19.40 6.50
N GLY A 292 7.52 19.68 6.07
CA GLY A 292 6.99 19.15 4.82
C GLY A 292 6.53 17.69 4.88
N TRP A 293 6.59 17.03 6.04
CA TRP A 293 6.05 15.68 6.22
C TRP A 293 4.53 15.72 6.40
N ILE A 294 3.78 14.93 5.62
CA ILE A 294 2.32 14.89 5.67
C ILE A 294 1.82 14.09 6.88
N CYS A 295 2.44 12.93 7.12
CA CYS A 295 2.09 12.02 8.20
C CYS A 295 0.60 11.62 8.24
N GLU A 296 0.07 11.11 7.14
CA GLU A 296 -1.31 10.60 7.03
C GLU A 296 -1.59 9.56 8.13
N HIS A 297 -0.61 8.74 8.47
CA HIS A 297 -0.69 7.78 9.58
C HIS A 297 -0.97 8.41 10.96
N ARG A 298 -0.87 9.74 11.11
CA ARG A 298 -1.19 10.51 12.33
C ARG A 298 -2.49 11.29 12.23
N TRP A 299 -3.16 11.27 11.09
CA TRP A 299 -4.49 11.85 10.98
C TRP A 299 -5.45 11.02 11.83
N ARG A 300 -6.27 11.68 12.65
CA ARG A 300 -7.18 11.03 13.60
C ARG A 300 -8.04 9.96 12.95
N GLN A 301 -8.61 10.30 11.81
CA GLN A 301 -9.46 9.46 11.00
C GLN A 301 -8.72 8.19 10.52
N ILE A 302 -7.39 8.23 10.38
CA ILE A 302 -6.58 7.10 9.92
C ILE A 302 -6.08 6.27 11.10
N TYR A 303 -5.41 6.87 12.10
CA TYR A 303 -4.88 6.07 13.22
C TYR A 303 -6.00 5.42 14.06
N ASN A 304 -7.15 6.08 14.21
CA ASN A 304 -8.29 5.46 14.88
C ASN A 304 -8.88 4.31 14.04
N MET A 305 -8.83 4.40 12.71
CA MET A 305 -9.24 3.29 11.85
C MET A 305 -8.22 2.14 11.82
N VAL A 306 -6.93 2.40 12.07
CA VAL A 306 -5.96 1.34 12.35
C VAL A 306 -6.36 0.61 13.64
N LYS A 307 -6.78 1.35 14.68
CA LYS A 307 -7.32 0.74 15.91
C LYS A 307 -8.63 -0.02 15.64
N PHE A 308 -9.54 0.53 14.82
CA PHE A 308 -10.76 -0.16 14.37
C PHE A 308 -10.44 -1.51 13.73
N ARG A 309 -9.46 -1.56 12.81
CA ARG A 309 -9.01 -2.81 12.17
C ARG A 309 -8.47 -3.80 13.21
N ASN A 310 -7.68 -3.33 14.17
CA ASN A 310 -7.16 -4.19 15.24
C ASN A 310 -8.28 -4.76 16.13
N VAL A 311 -9.30 -3.96 16.44
CA VAL A 311 -10.43 -4.38 17.28
C VAL A 311 -11.34 -5.38 16.57
N SER A 312 -11.57 -5.19 15.27
CA SER A 312 -12.39 -6.07 14.42
C SER A 312 -11.64 -7.31 13.92
N ALA A 313 -10.31 -7.26 13.87
CA ALA A 313 -9.43 -8.35 13.45
C ALA A 313 -9.92 -9.03 12.15
N LEU A 314 -10.17 -10.34 12.19
CA LEU A 314 -10.63 -11.15 11.05
C LEU A 314 -12.15 -11.40 11.04
N GLU A 315 -12.94 -10.72 11.86
CA GLU A 315 -14.40 -10.91 11.87
C GLU A 315 -14.99 -10.69 10.46
N PRO A 316 -15.96 -11.46 9.98
CA PRO A 316 -16.56 -11.20 8.68
C PRO A 316 -17.35 -9.88 8.68
N VAL A 317 -17.64 -9.37 7.48
CA VAL A 317 -18.61 -8.30 7.28
C VAL A 317 -20.00 -8.83 7.63
N SER A 318 -20.82 -8.00 8.26
CA SER A 318 -22.19 -8.31 8.66
C SER A 318 -23.04 -7.04 8.66
N HIS A 319 -24.36 -7.15 8.74
CA HIS A 319 -25.26 -5.99 8.81
C HIS A 319 -24.99 -4.97 7.70
N TRP A 320 -24.75 -5.47 6.48
CA TRP A 320 -24.60 -4.60 5.31
C TRP A 320 -25.89 -3.83 5.06
N TRP A 321 -25.74 -2.55 4.77
CA TRP A 321 -26.80 -1.71 4.26
C TRP A 321 -26.24 -0.77 3.20
N ASP A 322 -27.04 -0.51 2.17
CA ASP A 322 -26.84 0.56 1.21
C ASP A 322 -28.17 1.23 0.89
N ASN A 323 -28.11 2.45 0.37
CA ASN A 323 -29.29 3.19 -0.09
C ASN A 323 -29.58 3.02 -1.60
N GLY A 324 -28.94 2.04 -2.25
CA GLY A 324 -28.99 1.88 -3.71
C GLY A 324 -28.05 2.81 -4.48
N TYR A 325 -27.21 3.62 -3.81
CA TYR A 325 -26.30 4.60 -4.41
C TYR A 325 -24.98 4.78 -3.61
N GLN A 326 -24.71 5.96 -3.06
CA GLN A 326 -23.43 6.42 -2.50
C GLN A 326 -23.45 6.52 -0.97
N ALA A 327 -24.39 5.87 -0.29
CA ALA A 327 -24.33 5.67 1.16
C ALA A 327 -24.36 4.19 1.50
N ILE A 328 -23.44 3.78 2.36
CA ILE A 328 -23.31 2.41 2.85
C ILE A 328 -23.05 2.37 4.35
N ALA A 329 -23.37 1.24 4.97
CA ALA A 329 -23.00 0.93 6.33
C ALA A 329 -22.77 -0.57 6.47
N PHE A 330 -21.87 -0.97 7.36
CA PHE A 330 -21.66 -2.37 7.69
C PHE A 330 -20.97 -2.54 9.04
N GLY A 331 -21.20 -3.70 9.64
CA GLY A 331 -20.53 -4.17 10.84
C GLY A 331 -19.40 -5.16 10.54
N ARG A 332 -18.54 -5.34 11.54
CA ARG A 332 -17.59 -6.44 11.66
C ARG A 332 -18.04 -7.31 12.83
N ARG A 333 -19.13 -8.06 12.60
CA ARG A 333 -19.99 -8.62 13.65
C ARG A 333 -20.31 -7.58 14.73
N SER A 334 -20.32 -7.99 16.00
CA SER A 334 -20.58 -7.12 17.15
C SER A 334 -19.34 -6.37 17.67
N ARG A 335 -18.26 -6.28 16.88
CA ARG A 335 -16.99 -5.68 17.30
C ARG A 335 -16.83 -4.23 16.86
N ALA A 336 -17.31 -3.90 15.67
CA ALA A 336 -17.17 -2.58 15.08
C ALA A 336 -18.23 -2.33 14.01
N TYR A 337 -18.57 -1.05 13.78
CA TYR A 337 -19.57 -0.63 12.80
C TYR A 337 -19.17 0.70 12.17
N ILE A 338 -19.40 0.84 10.86
CA ILE A 338 -19.08 2.06 10.10
C ILE A 338 -20.25 2.46 9.19
N VAL A 339 -20.49 3.75 9.08
CA VAL A 339 -21.40 4.39 8.11
C VAL A 339 -20.59 5.36 7.26
N ILE A 340 -20.73 5.28 5.94
CA ILE A 340 -20.07 6.16 4.97
C ILE A 340 -21.15 6.83 4.12
N ASN A 341 -21.15 8.16 4.08
CA ASN A 341 -22.02 8.94 3.22
C ASN A 341 -21.20 9.71 2.18
N ASN A 342 -21.21 9.23 0.95
CA ASN A 342 -20.67 9.95 -0.21
C ASN A 342 -21.81 10.43 -1.12
N GLU A 343 -23.00 10.72 -0.58
CA GLU A 343 -24.10 11.38 -1.29
C GLU A 343 -23.95 12.90 -1.27
N ASP A 344 -24.86 13.59 -1.97
CA ASP A 344 -25.01 15.05 -1.93
C ASP A 344 -26.14 15.50 -0.98
N PHE A 345 -26.61 14.59 -0.11
CA PHE A 345 -27.64 14.84 0.90
C PHE A 345 -27.36 14.09 2.21
N VAL A 346 -28.06 14.50 3.28
CA VAL A 346 -27.94 13.92 4.62
C VAL A 346 -28.55 12.52 4.65
N ILE A 347 -27.83 11.57 5.27
CA ILE A 347 -28.38 10.27 5.64
C ILE A 347 -28.71 10.31 7.13
N SER A 348 -29.96 10.00 7.49
CA SER A 348 -30.37 9.88 8.89
C SER A 348 -31.38 8.75 9.02
N ARG A 349 -31.02 7.71 9.77
CA ARG A 349 -31.88 6.52 9.97
C ARG A 349 -31.45 5.69 11.17
N ASN A 350 -32.32 4.77 11.54
CA ASN A 350 -32.05 3.70 12.49
C ASN A 350 -31.32 2.54 11.77
N PHE A 351 -30.08 2.27 12.17
CA PHE A 351 -29.24 1.20 11.61
C PHE A 351 -29.22 0.00 12.55
N ASP A 352 -29.31 -1.21 12.00
CA ASP A 352 -28.95 -2.44 12.70
C ASP A 352 -27.43 -2.56 12.73
N THR A 353 -26.83 -2.29 13.90
CA THR A 353 -25.38 -2.25 14.04
C THR A 353 -24.79 -3.60 14.44
N GLY A 354 -25.61 -4.49 15.02
CA GLY A 354 -25.14 -5.69 15.71
C GLY A 354 -24.26 -5.44 16.94
N MET A 355 -24.04 -4.18 17.33
CA MET A 355 -23.18 -3.81 18.46
C MET A 355 -23.91 -4.00 19.80
N PRO A 356 -23.20 -4.28 20.90
CA PRO A 356 -23.81 -4.34 22.22
C PRO A 356 -24.39 -2.98 22.66
N ASN A 357 -25.50 -2.98 23.40
CA ASN A 357 -26.11 -1.77 23.97
C ASN A 357 -25.09 -0.86 24.68
N GLY A 358 -25.15 0.44 24.42
CA GLY A 358 -24.43 1.46 25.16
C GLY A 358 -24.03 2.66 24.31
N THR A 359 -23.29 3.59 24.90
CA THR A 359 -22.82 4.80 24.24
C THR A 359 -21.41 4.59 23.68
N TYR A 360 -21.22 4.91 22.40
CA TYR A 360 -19.94 4.77 21.70
C TYR A 360 -19.44 6.12 21.22
N CYS A 361 -18.13 6.33 21.29
CA CYS A 361 -17.49 7.49 20.67
C CYS A 361 -17.28 7.24 19.19
N ASP A 362 -17.70 8.19 18.35
CA ASP A 362 -17.31 8.22 16.93
C ASP A 362 -15.83 8.53 16.80
N VAL A 363 -15.07 7.56 16.30
CA VAL A 363 -13.62 7.64 16.20
C VAL A 363 -13.14 8.40 14.96
N ILE A 364 -14.06 8.82 14.07
CA ILE A 364 -13.74 9.71 12.94
C ILE A 364 -13.72 11.16 13.41
N SER A 365 -14.79 11.63 14.07
CA SER A 365 -14.88 13.01 14.56
C SER A 365 -14.08 13.28 15.84
N GLY A 366 -13.79 12.26 16.63
CA GLY A 366 -13.05 12.40 17.88
C GLY A 366 -12.41 11.10 18.34
N SER A 367 -12.25 10.97 19.65
CA SER A 367 -11.70 9.80 20.33
C SER A 367 -12.39 9.61 21.69
N LYS A 368 -12.31 8.39 22.23
CA LYS A 368 -12.65 8.14 23.63
C LYS A 368 -11.52 8.69 24.52
N SER A 369 -11.86 9.57 25.47
CA SER A 369 -10.95 10.10 26.48
C SER A 369 -11.49 9.77 27.87
N GLY A 370 -10.98 8.70 28.48
CA GLY A 370 -11.53 8.18 29.74
C GLY A 370 -13.00 7.76 29.58
N ARG A 371 -13.91 8.49 30.22
CA ARG A 371 -15.38 8.25 30.20
C ARG A 371 -16.14 9.24 29.32
N THR A 372 -15.46 10.01 28.49
CA THR A 372 -16.10 10.97 27.57
C THR A 372 -15.64 10.76 26.13
N CYS A 373 -16.44 11.26 25.20
CA CYS A 373 -16.09 11.33 23.79
C CYS A 373 -15.71 12.77 23.45
N THR A 374 -14.60 12.96 22.75
CA THR A 374 -14.19 14.29 22.28
C THR A 374 -14.90 14.70 21.00
N GLY A 375 -15.55 13.75 20.32
CA GLY A 375 -16.36 13.96 19.13
C GLY A 375 -17.81 13.52 19.35
N ARG A 376 -18.46 13.07 18.27
CA ARG A 376 -19.85 12.60 18.31
C ARG A 376 -20.00 11.32 19.13
N GLN A 377 -21.22 11.07 19.57
CA GLN A 377 -21.62 9.87 20.29
C GLN A 377 -22.69 9.12 19.50
N VAL A 378 -22.67 7.80 19.58
CA VAL A 378 -23.69 6.91 19.03
C VAL A 378 -24.26 6.09 20.17
N LEU A 379 -25.57 6.16 20.37
CA LEU A 379 -26.29 5.34 21.33
C LEU A 379 -26.81 4.09 20.62
N VAL A 380 -26.32 2.93 21.04
CA VAL A 380 -26.82 1.63 20.59
C VAL A 380 -27.81 1.11 21.62
N ASP A 381 -29.01 0.77 21.18
CA ASP A 381 -30.10 0.27 22.02
C ASP A 381 -29.92 -1.21 22.43
N SER A 382 -30.87 -1.76 23.18
CA SER A 382 -30.82 -3.15 23.68
C SER A 382 -30.95 -4.20 22.58
N HIS A 383 -31.43 -3.81 21.40
CA HIS A 383 -31.61 -4.67 20.24
C HIS A 383 -30.44 -4.56 19.25
N GLY A 384 -29.45 -3.69 19.52
CA GLY A 384 -28.30 -3.47 18.64
C GLY A 384 -28.55 -2.41 17.56
N HIS A 385 -29.63 -1.63 17.66
CA HIS A 385 -29.92 -0.56 16.72
C HIS A 385 -29.38 0.79 17.18
N ALA A 386 -29.08 1.68 16.24
CA ALA A 386 -28.67 3.05 16.54
C ALA A 386 -29.23 4.05 15.51
N ASP A 387 -29.78 5.16 15.98
CA ASP A 387 -30.11 6.31 15.14
C ASP A 387 -28.84 7.09 14.81
N ILE A 388 -28.43 7.05 13.54
CA ILE A 388 -27.20 7.68 13.08
C ILE A 388 -27.54 8.66 11.95
N THR A 389 -27.08 9.89 12.11
CA THR A 389 -27.06 10.91 11.06
C THR A 389 -25.64 11.07 10.54
N VAL A 390 -25.46 11.10 9.23
CA VAL A 390 -24.21 11.45 8.55
C VAL A 390 -24.52 12.50 7.50
N ASP A 391 -24.07 13.73 7.74
CA ASP A 391 -24.29 14.86 6.84
C ASP A 391 -23.20 14.89 5.77
N ASN A 392 -23.61 15.03 4.51
CA ASN A 392 -22.70 15.11 3.37
C ASN A 392 -21.81 16.36 3.39
N THR A 393 -22.13 17.37 4.19
CA THR A 393 -21.34 18.61 4.34
C THR A 393 -20.26 18.51 5.42
N TRP A 394 -20.21 17.44 6.21
CA TRP A 394 -19.16 17.25 7.20
C TRP A 394 -17.77 17.17 6.57
N GLU A 395 -16.76 17.59 7.34
CA GLU A 395 -15.33 17.42 7.00
C GLU A 395 -15.05 15.95 6.63
N ASP A 396 -15.59 15.04 7.43
CA ASP A 396 -15.56 13.60 7.23
C ASP A 396 -17.00 13.07 7.30
N PRO A 397 -17.67 12.80 6.17
CA PRO A 397 -19.06 12.35 6.13
C PRO A 397 -19.11 10.83 6.40
N MET A 398 -18.62 10.45 7.58
CA MET A 398 -18.54 9.08 8.06
C MET A 398 -18.68 9.04 9.58
N ILE A 399 -19.15 7.92 10.10
CA ILE A 399 -19.09 7.58 11.52
C ILE A 399 -18.51 6.18 11.65
N ALA A 400 -17.60 5.99 12.59
CA ALA A 400 -17.08 4.66 12.91
C ALA A 400 -17.06 4.47 14.43
N ILE A 401 -17.55 3.32 14.89
CA ILE A 401 -17.59 2.93 16.30
C ILE A 401 -17.06 1.51 16.46
N HIS A 402 -16.51 1.20 17.64
CA HIS A 402 -16.06 -0.15 17.97
C HIS A 402 -16.12 -0.41 19.48
N VAL A 403 -16.07 -1.68 19.90
CA VAL A 403 -16.27 -2.08 21.30
C VAL A 403 -15.32 -1.41 22.29
N GLU A 404 -14.08 -1.12 21.91
CA GLU A 404 -13.14 -0.39 22.77
C GLU A 404 -13.39 1.13 22.84
N ALA A 405 -14.25 1.69 21.99
CA ALA A 405 -14.68 3.10 22.00
C ALA A 405 -16.02 3.30 22.74
N LYS A 406 -16.57 2.23 23.34
CA LYS A 406 -17.75 2.27 24.22
C LYS A 406 -17.42 2.94 25.55
N LEU A 407 -18.30 3.80 26.09
CA LEU A 407 -18.14 4.46 27.40
C LEU A 407 -18.42 3.54 28.58
#